data_AF-A0ABD3X119-F1
#
_entry.id   AF-A0ABD3X119-F1
#
_cell.length_a   1.000
_cell.length_b   1.000
_cell.length_c   1.000
_cell.angle_alpha   90.00
_cell.angle_beta   90.00
_cell.angle_gamma   90.00
#
_symmetry.space_group_name_H-M   'P 1'
#
loop_
_entity.id
_entity.type
_entity.pdbx_description
1 polymer ?
#
loop_
_entity_poly.entity_id
_entity_poly.type
_entity_poly.pdbx_seq_one_letter_code
_entity_poly.pdbx_strand_id
1 'polypeptide(L)'
;DDQLNGFTLYLGNTSGPWNYGHQFTSSLNQDMQYVFKPDNAIARFISLKRLGYILVICEVTVEGECIRGTYGSGCNDICGNCYKGYVSCSPTDGRCLDGCEAGWHGYTCKQKCDTGTYGFSCNETCGYCLNGNCSEKNGLCNGGCQAGWKGETCKS
;
A
#
# COMPACT_ATOMS: atom_id res chain seq x y z
N ASP A 1 -25.32 -10.58 7.60
CA ASP A 1 -24.23 -11.36 6.97
C ASP A 1 -24.81 -12.49 6.15
N ASP A 2 -25.21 -12.17 4.90
CA ASP A 2 -25.79 -13.17 4.00
C ASP A 2 -24.67 -13.96 3.31
N GLN A 3 -24.43 -15.17 3.80
CA GLN A 3 -23.43 -16.08 3.24
C GLN A 3 -23.91 -16.66 1.90
N LEU A 4 -23.10 -16.52 0.84
CA LEU A 4 -23.37 -17.00 -0.53
C LEU A 4 -23.23 -18.54 -0.67
N ASN A 5 -23.83 -19.30 0.24
CA ASN A 5 -23.77 -20.75 0.24
C ASN A 5 -24.48 -21.37 -0.98
N GLY A 6 -23.77 -22.23 -1.73
CA GLY A 6 -24.33 -22.97 -2.86
C GLY A 6 -24.49 -22.18 -4.17
N PHE A 7 -23.83 -21.03 -4.30
CA PHE A 7 -23.75 -20.26 -5.54
C PHE A 7 -22.43 -20.54 -6.29
N THR A 8 -22.47 -20.60 -7.63
CA THR A 8 -21.28 -20.56 -8.48
C THR A 8 -21.02 -19.12 -8.91
N LEU A 9 -19.79 -18.62 -8.72
CA LEU A 9 -19.38 -17.27 -9.06
C LEU A 9 -18.65 -17.22 -10.41
N TYR A 10 -19.08 -16.30 -11.26
CA TYR A 10 -18.43 -15.98 -12.53
C TYR A 10 -17.96 -14.54 -12.52
N LEU A 11 -16.66 -14.34 -12.79
CA LEU A 11 -16.08 -13.02 -13.07
C LEU A 11 -15.85 -12.90 -14.58
N GLY A 12 -16.36 -11.85 -15.23
CA GLY A 12 -16.18 -11.65 -16.68
C GLY A 12 -15.90 -10.20 -17.07
N ASN A 13 -15.36 -10.01 -18.29
CA ASN A 13 -15.12 -8.71 -18.90
C ASN A 13 -15.87 -8.64 -20.24
N THR A 14 -16.82 -7.71 -20.35
CA THR A 14 -17.73 -7.44 -21.48
C THR A 14 -18.83 -8.47 -21.76
N SER A 15 -20.01 -7.96 -22.11
CA SER A 15 -21.21 -8.71 -22.48
C SER A 15 -21.13 -9.18 -23.94
N GLY A 16 -20.55 -10.35 -24.18
CA GLY A 16 -20.45 -10.97 -25.50
C GLY A 16 -20.41 -12.50 -25.42
N PRO A 17 -20.66 -13.23 -26.52
CA PRO A 17 -20.80 -14.68 -26.52
C PRO A 17 -19.50 -15.45 -26.22
N TRP A 18 -18.35 -14.76 -26.19
CA TRP A 18 -17.05 -15.32 -25.85
C TRP A 18 -16.59 -14.79 -24.49
N ASN A 19 -17.06 -15.45 -23.43
CA ASN A 19 -16.72 -15.13 -22.05
C ASN A 19 -15.29 -15.59 -21.74
N TYR A 20 -14.31 -14.69 -21.73
CA TYR A 20 -13.08 -14.91 -20.96
C TYR A 20 -13.40 -14.64 -19.49
N GLY A 21 -13.96 -15.65 -18.83
CA GLY A 21 -14.32 -15.60 -17.42
C GLY A 21 -13.64 -16.71 -16.64
N HIS A 22 -13.17 -16.39 -15.44
CA HIS A 22 -12.71 -17.38 -14.49
C HIS A 22 -13.91 -17.89 -13.69
N GLN A 23 -14.14 -19.20 -13.71
CA GLN A 23 -15.20 -19.85 -12.95
C GLN A 23 -14.63 -20.29 -11.60
N PHE A 24 -15.21 -19.81 -10.52
CA PHE A 24 -14.91 -20.28 -9.17
C PHE A 24 -16.12 -21.08 -8.68
N THR A 25 -15.89 -22.35 -8.37
CA THR A 25 -16.93 -23.23 -7.84
C THR A 25 -16.60 -23.53 -6.40
N SER A 26 -17.40 -23.01 -5.45
CA SER A 26 -17.34 -23.50 -4.07
C SER A 26 -17.92 -24.91 -4.01
N SER A 27 -17.19 -25.85 -3.44
CA SER A 27 -17.74 -27.15 -3.02
C SER A 27 -18.83 -26.96 -1.97
N LEU A 28 -19.82 -27.87 -1.95
CA LEU A 28 -20.89 -27.87 -0.94
C LEU A 28 -20.31 -27.71 0.48
N ASN A 29 -20.84 -26.74 1.23
CA ASN A 29 -20.50 -26.42 2.63
C ASN A 29 -19.17 -25.70 2.88
N GLN A 30 -18.58 -25.05 1.87
CA GLN A 30 -17.52 -24.07 2.10
C GLN A 30 -17.96 -22.70 1.57
N ASP A 31 -17.85 -21.70 2.43
CA ASP A 31 -18.00 -20.30 2.03
C ASP A 31 -17.04 -20.01 0.86
N MET A 32 -17.47 -19.21 -0.13
CA MET A 32 -16.54 -18.63 -1.09
C MET A 32 -15.66 -17.59 -0.36
N GLN A 33 -14.57 -18.06 0.27
CA GLN A 33 -13.70 -17.19 1.06
C GLN A 33 -12.68 -16.43 0.21
N TYR A 34 -12.29 -16.95 -0.95
CA TYR A 34 -11.22 -16.34 -1.77
C TYR A 34 -11.49 -16.50 -3.26
N VAL A 35 -11.65 -15.37 -3.96
CA VAL A 35 -11.78 -15.32 -5.41
C VAL A 35 -10.50 -14.74 -5.98
N PHE A 36 -9.59 -15.60 -6.44
CA PHE A 36 -8.31 -15.17 -7.00
C PHE A 36 -8.50 -14.62 -8.42
N LYS A 37 -8.55 -13.30 -8.54
CA LYS A 37 -8.52 -12.61 -9.83
C LYS A 37 -7.07 -12.54 -10.32
N PRO A 38 -6.76 -12.91 -11.58
CA PRO A 38 -5.44 -12.66 -12.15
C PRO A 38 -5.18 -11.15 -12.23
N ASP A 39 -3.94 -10.76 -11.93
CA ASP A 39 -3.48 -9.37 -11.95
C ASP A 39 -3.85 -8.70 -13.30
N ASN A 40 -4.38 -7.47 -13.24
CA ASN A 40 -4.81 -6.62 -14.36
C ASN A 40 -6.15 -6.92 -15.05
N ALA A 41 -6.97 -7.88 -14.58
CA ALA A 41 -8.32 -8.00 -15.13
C ALA A 41 -9.21 -6.81 -14.67
N ILE A 42 -10.13 -6.31 -15.49
CA ILE A 42 -11.24 -5.43 -15.03
C ILE A 42 -12.50 -6.27 -15.13
N ALA A 43 -13.11 -6.63 -14.00
CA ALA A 43 -14.37 -7.37 -14.03
C ALA A 43 -15.48 -6.36 -14.26
N ARG A 44 -16.32 -6.57 -15.28
CA ARG A 44 -17.45 -5.67 -15.59
C ARG A 44 -18.76 -6.15 -15.00
N PHE A 45 -18.83 -7.43 -14.68
CA PHE A 45 -19.97 -8.04 -14.02
C PHE A 45 -19.52 -9.18 -13.10
N ILE A 46 -20.35 -9.44 -12.10
CA ILE A 46 -20.38 -10.70 -11.36
C ILE A 46 -21.67 -11.42 -11.70
N SER A 47 -21.60 -12.72 -11.98
CA SER A 47 -22.78 -13.57 -12.05
C SER A 47 -22.76 -14.62 -10.95
N LEU A 48 -23.86 -14.71 -10.19
CA LEU A 48 -24.11 -15.74 -9.18
C LEU A 48 -25.15 -16.73 -9.73
N LYS A 49 -24.77 -17.99 -9.88
CA LYS A 49 -25.66 -19.05 -10.39
C LYS A 49 -26.02 -20.05 -9.29
N ARG A 50 -27.31 -20.31 -9.11
CA ARG A 50 -27.80 -21.35 -8.19
C ARG A 50 -29.13 -21.91 -8.66
N LEU A 51 -29.26 -23.24 -8.73
CA LEU A 51 -30.52 -23.96 -9.00
C LEU A 51 -31.33 -23.41 -10.20
N GLY A 52 -30.67 -23.07 -11.32
CA GLY A 52 -31.32 -22.55 -12.52
C GLY A 52 -31.53 -21.02 -12.54
N TYR A 53 -31.30 -20.33 -11.42
CA TYR A 53 -31.32 -18.86 -11.35
C TYR A 53 -29.93 -18.28 -11.60
N ILE A 54 -29.89 -17.14 -12.30
CA ILE A 54 -28.68 -16.35 -12.55
C ILE A 54 -28.95 -14.93 -12.11
N LEU A 55 -28.22 -14.45 -11.10
CA LEU A 55 -28.18 -13.05 -10.71
C LEU A 55 -26.94 -12.42 -11.33
N VAL A 56 -27.14 -11.39 -12.17
CA VAL A 56 -26.04 -10.62 -12.77
C VAL A 56 -25.99 -9.26 -12.12
N ILE A 57 -24.84 -8.92 -11.55
CA ILE A 57 -24.53 -7.59 -11.02
C ILE A 57 -23.68 -6.90 -12.08
N CYS A 58 -24.24 -5.87 -12.71
CA CYS A 58 -23.51 -4.98 -13.61
C CYS A 58 -22.82 -3.92 -12.77
N GLU A 59 -21.56 -3.60 -13.09
CA GLU A 59 -20.73 -2.64 -12.34
C GLU A 59 -20.32 -3.16 -10.95
N VAL A 60 -19.24 -3.93 -10.93
CA VAL A 60 -18.68 -4.51 -9.69
C VAL A 60 -17.28 -3.98 -9.48
N THR A 61 -17.06 -3.33 -8.34
CA THR A 61 -15.72 -3.03 -7.83
C THR A 61 -15.26 -4.22 -6.98
N VAL A 62 -14.25 -4.95 -7.45
CA VAL A 62 -13.56 -5.97 -6.66
C VAL A 62 -12.39 -5.28 -5.99
N GLU A 63 -12.50 -5.00 -4.69
CA GLU A 63 -11.38 -4.52 -3.88
C GLU A 63 -10.45 -5.71 -3.60
N GLY A 64 -9.51 -5.96 -4.51
CA GLY A 64 -8.36 -6.81 -4.20
C GLY A 64 -7.37 -6.03 -3.34
N GLU A 65 -6.80 -6.67 -2.32
CA GLU A 65 -5.59 -6.14 -1.69
C GLU A 65 -4.52 -6.02 -2.78
N CYS A 66 -3.96 -4.82 -2.95
CA CYS A 66 -2.86 -4.63 -3.90
C CYS A 66 -1.69 -5.55 -3.58
N ILE A 67 -0.89 -5.90 -4.60
CA ILE A 67 0.39 -6.58 -4.40
C ILE A 67 1.19 -5.79 -3.37
N ARG A 68 1.91 -6.50 -2.49
CA ARG A 68 2.74 -5.88 -1.46
C ARG A 68 3.63 -4.78 -2.05
N GLY A 69 3.48 -3.58 -1.51
CA GLY A 69 4.24 -2.41 -1.93
C GLY A 69 3.55 -1.54 -2.97
N THR A 70 2.31 -1.85 -3.38
CA THR A 70 1.48 -0.94 -4.17
C THR A 70 0.15 -0.61 -3.51
N TYR A 71 -0.49 0.47 -3.97
CA TYR A 71 -1.77 0.96 -3.46
C TYR A 71 -2.61 1.65 -4.56
N GLY A 72 -3.86 1.98 -4.22
CA GLY A 72 -4.79 2.71 -5.05
C GLY A 72 -5.70 1.82 -5.89
N SER A 73 -6.73 2.40 -6.52
CA SER A 73 -7.80 1.67 -7.22
C SER A 73 -7.34 0.82 -8.42
N GLY A 74 -6.09 0.94 -8.83
CA GLY A 74 -5.46 0.12 -9.87
C GLY A 74 -4.10 -0.46 -9.47
N CYS A 75 -3.71 -0.36 -8.20
CA CYS A 75 -2.42 -0.84 -7.69
C CYS A 75 -1.19 -0.36 -8.46
N ASN A 76 -1.27 0.85 -9.03
CA ASN A 76 -0.22 1.46 -9.84
C ASN A 76 0.70 2.37 -9.02
N ASP A 77 0.26 2.80 -7.85
CA ASP A 77 1.05 3.65 -6.97
C ASP A 77 1.93 2.80 -6.06
N ILE A 78 3.19 3.19 -5.90
CA ILE A 78 4.17 2.47 -5.08
C ILE A 78 4.18 3.06 -3.67
N CYS A 79 4.17 2.21 -2.65
CA CYS A 79 4.32 2.58 -1.24
C CYS A 79 5.64 3.33 -0.99
N GLY A 80 5.64 4.29 -0.07
CA GLY A 80 6.85 4.99 0.35
C GLY A 80 7.66 4.24 1.41
N ASN A 81 8.50 4.98 2.13
CA ASN A 81 9.42 4.46 3.14
C ASN A 81 8.72 4.32 4.50
N CYS A 82 7.78 3.40 4.59
CA CYS A 82 7.05 3.13 5.83
C CYS A 82 7.93 2.38 6.85
N TYR A 83 7.75 2.65 8.15
CA TYR A 83 8.60 2.12 9.24
C TYR A 83 8.72 0.58 9.27
N LYS A 84 7.62 -0.14 9.01
CA LYS A 84 7.62 -1.61 8.91
C LYS A 84 7.59 -2.11 7.45
N GLY A 85 8.09 -1.28 6.53
CA GLY A 85 8.02 -1.53 5.10
C GLY A 85 6.59 -1.63 4.58
N TYR A 86 6.43 -2.36 3.47
CA TYR A 86 5.16 -2.47 2.73
C TYR A 86 4.00 -3.07 3.53
N VAL A 87 4.24 -3.80 4.63
CA VAL A 87 3.18 -4.34 5.50
C VAL A 87 2.42 -3.22 6.23
N SER A 88 3.08 -2.09 6.49
CA SER A 88 2.46 -0.93 7.11
C SER A 88 1.84 0.05 6.12
N CYS A 89 1.93 -0.23 4.82
CA CYS A 89 1.34 0.60 3.77
C CYS A 89 -0.11 0.19 3.53
N SER A 90 -1.03 1.14 3.66
CA SER A 90 -2.44 0.97 3.33
C SER A 90 -2.60 0.70 1.83
N PRO A 91 -3.23 -0.41 1.41
CA PRO A 91 -3.44 -0.73 0.00
C PRO A 91 -4.44 0.21 -0.67
N THR A 92 -5.24 0.95 0.11
CA THR A 92 -6.28 1.85 -0.41
C THR A 92 -5.70 3.21 -0.82
N ASP A 93 -4.88 3.82 0.03
CA ASP A 93 -4.44 5.22 -0.10
C ASP A 93 -2.93 5.42 0.06
N GLY A 94 -2.16 4.35 0.30
CA GLY A 94 -0.71 4.40 0.42
C GLY A 94 -0.19 4.97 1.73
N ARG A 95 -1.08 5.21 2.70
CA ARG A 95 -0.69 5.69 4.02
C ARG A 95 0.19 4.70 4.75
N CYS A 96 1.25 5.18 5.40
CA CYS A 96 2.01 4.35 6.34
C CYS A 96 1.35 4.37 7.73
N LEU A 97 0.74 3.26 8.14
CA LEU A 97 -0.02 3.11 9.39
C LEU A 97 0.85 3.20 10.64
N ASP A 98 2.10 2.75 10.55
CA ASP A 98 3.10 2.80 11.62
C ASP A 98 4.04 4.00 11.52
N GLY A 99 3.74 4.96 10.62
CA GLY A 99 4.60 6.11 10.34
C GLY A 99 5.77 5.78 9.41
N CYS A 100 6.69 6.74 9.29
CA CYS A 100 7.80 6.71 8.33
C CYS A 100 9.08 6.17 8.94
N GLU A 101 9.95 5.62 8.09
CA GLU A 101 11.35 5.41 8.45
C GLU A 101 12.05 6.73 8.76
N ALA A 102 13.08 6.69 9.60
CA ALA A 102 13.88 7.86 9.89
C ALA A 102 14.52 8.44 8.61
N GLY A 103 14.42 9.76 8.44
CA GLY A 103 14.80 10.46 7.20
C GLY A 103 13.64 10.70 6.23
N TRP A 104 12.44 10.20 6.54
CA TRP A 104 11.24 10.40 5.72
C TRP A 104 10.05 10.92 6.53
N HIS A 105 9.17 11.64 5.86
CA HIS A 105 7.93 12.18 6.43
C HIS A 105 6.81 12.26 5.38
N GLY A 106 5.67 12.80 5.83
CA GLY A 106 4.45 12.91 5.03
C GLY A 106 3.56 11.68 5.14
N TYR A 107 2.31 11.81 4.69
CA TYR A 107 1.27 10.79 4.86
C TYR A 107 1.64 9.41 4.26
N THR A 108 2.37 9.43 3.15
CA THR A 108 2.82 8.23 2.42
C THR A 108 4.33 7.98 2.54
N CYS A 109 5.05 8.72 3.40
CA CYS A 109 6.51 8.58 3.60
C CYS A 109 7.36 8.67 2.31
N LYS A 110 6.93 9.53 1.39
CA LYS A 110 7.62 9.82 0.12
C LYS A 110 8.44 11.11 0.16
N GLN A 111 8.33 11.89 1.22
CA GLN A 111 9.07 13.14 1.38
C GLN A 111 10.29 12.87 2.25
N LYS A 112 11.48 13.25 1.79
CA LYS A 112 12.69 13.22 2.61
C LYS A 112 12.68 14.38 3.58
N CYS A 113 13.37 14.24 4.71
CA CYS A 113 13.57 15.36 5.61
C CYS A 113 14.22 16.55 4.91
N ASP A 114 13.72 17.74 5.21
CA ASP A 114 14.32 18.98 4.75
C ASP A 114 15.72 19.14 5.36
N THR A 115 16.60 19.81 4.64
CA THR A 115 17.95 20.12 5.12
C THR A 115 17.88 20.83 6.47
N GLY A 116 18.63 20.31 7.45
CA GLY A 116 18.60 20.82 8.82
C GLY A 116 17.69 20.02 9.76
N THR A 117 16.94 19.03 9.27
CA THR A 117 16.12 18.13 10.08
C THR A 117 16.45 16.66 9.85
N TYR A 118 16.20 15.81 10.85
CA TYR A 118 16.47 14.37 10.77
C TYR A 118 15.54 13.53 11.66
N GLY A 119 15.69 12.21 11.56
CA GLY A 119 15.03 11.25 12.46
C GLY A 119 13.62 10.88 12.02
N PHE A 120 12.83 10.33 12.94
CA PHE A 120 11.46 9.93 12.67
C PHE A 120 10.56 11.15 12.45
N SER A 121 9.85 11.16 11.32
CA SER A 121 9.02 12.29 10.89
C SER A 121 9.75 13.64 10.84
N CYS A 122 11.09 13.62 10.75
CA CYS A 122 11.93 14.82 10.69
C CYS A 122 11.79 15.77 11.89
N ASN A 123 11.49 15.21 13.08
CA ASN A 123 11.24 15.99 14.29
C ASN A 123 12.51 16.47 15.00
N GLU A 124 13.70 16.01 14.59
CA GLU A 124 14.97 16.44 15.18
C GLU A 124 15.65 17.50 14.32
N THR A 125 16.30 18.48 14.96
CA THR A 125 17.10 19.50 14.25
C THR A 125 18.58 19.13 14.27
N CYS A 126 19.27 19.31 13.14
CA CYS A 126 20.73 19.17 13.04
C CYS A 126 21.44 20.08 14.04
N GLY A 127 22.61 19.65 14.54
CA GLY A 127 23.50 20.54 15.28
C GLY A 127 24.33 21.44 14.37
N TYR A 128 25.43 21.97 14.90
CA TYR A 128 26.30 22.92 14.22
C TYR A 128 27.33 22.20 13.32
N CYS A 129 26.83 21.50 12.29
CA CYS A 129 27.67 20.86 11.28
C CYS A 129 28.39 21.91 10.42
N LEU A 130 29.61 21.63 9.96
CA LEU A 130 30.45 22.54 9.17
C LEU A 130 29.74 23.14 7.92
N ASN A 131 28.93 22.35 7.23
CA ASN A 131 28.17 22.77 6.04
C ASN A 131 26.66 22.95 6.30
N GLY A 132 26.24 22.98 7.58
CA GLY A 132 24.82 23.04 7.96
C GLY A 132 23.99 21.80 7.60
N ASN A 133 24.59 20.78 6.98
CA ASN A 133 23.91 19.56 6.58
C ASN A 133 24.30 18.40 7.50
N CYS A 134 23.31 17.65 7.94
CA CYS A 134 23.47 16.42 8.71
C CYS A 134 22.73 15.27 8.03
N SER A 135 23.09 14.04 8.37
CA SER A 135 22.38 12.86 7.87
C SER A 135 20.90 12.91 8.29
N GLU A 136 20.01 12.94 7.31
CA GLU A 136 18.54 12.95 7.48
C GLU A 136 18.04 11.78 8.35
N LYS A 137 18.79 10.68 8.42
CA LYS A 137 18.41 9.50 9.19
C LYS A 137 18.73 9.62 10.68
N ASN A 138 19.90 10.16 11.03
CA ASN A 138 20.45 10.03 12.39
C ASN A 138 21.18 11.29 12.91
N GLY A 139 21.22 12.37 12.15
CA GLY A 139 21.74 13.65 12.61
C GLY A 139 23.26 13.79 12.56
N LEU A 140 23.97 12.82 12.00
CA LEU A 140 25.43 12.81 11.97
C LEU A 140 25.99 13.91 11.05
N CYS A 141 26.99 14.63 11.54
CA CYS A 141 27.73 15.63 10.79
C CYS A 141 28.98 15.00 10.15
N ASN A 142 28.85 14.34 9.00
CA ASN A 142 29.98 13.67 8.33
C ASN A 142 31.13 14.62 7.96
N GLY A 143 30.85 15.92 7.81
CA GLY A 143 31.86 16.95 7.54
C GLY A 143 32.55 17.50 8.78
N GLY A 144 32.19 17.03 9.98
CA GLY A 144 32.67 17.56 11.26
C GLY A 144 31.88 18.79 11.76
N CYS A 145 32.32 19.31 12.89
CA CYS A 145 31.65 20.40 13.62
C CYS A 145 32.26 21.76 13.33
N GLN A 146 31.42 22.79 13.39
CA GLN A 146 31.87 24.18 13.45
C GLN A 146 32.72 24.41 14.71
N ALA A 147 33.60 25.42 14.67
CA ALA A 147 34.49 25.73 15.78
C ALA A 147 33.70 25.96 17.09
N GLY A 148 34.14 25.28 18.16
CA GLY A 148 33.48 25.33 19.47
C GLY A 148 32.46 24.21 19.72
N TRP A 149 32.03 23.49 18.68
CA TRP A 149 31.10 22.35 18.77
C TRP A 149 31.83 21.02 18.63
N LYS A 150 31.29 19.98 19.27
CA LYS A 150 31.86 18.65 19.43
C LYS A 150 30.76 17.57 19.40
N GLY A 151 31.18 16.31 19.33
CA GLY A 151 30.30 15.14 19.23
C GLY A 151 29.90 14.85 17.78
N GLU A 152 29.33 13.67 17.55
CA GLU A 152 29.03 13.20 16.18
C GLU A 152 27.89 13.98 15.51
N THR A 153 27.02 14.62 16.31
CA THR A 153 25.90 15.46 15.86
C THR A 153 26.13 16.96 16.06
N CYS A 154 27.32 17.35 16.57
CA CYS A 154 27.70 18.74 16.81
C CYS A 154 26.69 19.53 17.66
N LYS A 155 26.14 18.88 18.71
CA LYS A 155 25.18 19.47 19.66
C LYS A 155 25.80 19.78 21.04
N SER A 156 27.09 19.50 21.24
CA SER A 156 27.81 19.68 22.52
C SER A 156 29.07 20.52 22.38
#